data_AF-A0A1F7NKY9-F1
#
_entry.id   AF-A0A1F7NKY9-F1
#
_cell.length_a   1.000
_cell.length_b   1.000
_cell.length_c   1.000
_cell.angle_alpha   90.00
_cell.angle_beta   90.00
_cell.angle_gamma   90.00
#
_symmetry.space_group_name_H-M   'P 1'
#
loop_
_entity.id
_entity.type
_entity.pdbx_description
1 polymer ?
#
loop_
_entity_poly.entity_id
_entity_poly.type
_entity_poly.pdbx_seq_one_letter_code
_entity_poly.pdbx_strand_id
1 'polypeptide(L)'
;MPWTEEARQRVENAPPFVRPGILKLMQKRARERGRSIIDSEFLTEIRNESMLRVAKCIRGFGFEELSMDAFEVAKAKMRRLPRKVAVIEEIKAFLGERTQKNEMVLAKFQRYLEMIPGRGLPWTEEALAQLERAPAFVRTLARQTIEAEARRRGEKVVTPEVVEHALGGVPPHPTLSPTGGEDKGEGAAAEGLTILWSAAAEERLRHIPIPAIRRMVLERVEAHAREQGLTVVDLDAYEVALGK
;
A
#
# COMPACT_ATOMS: atom_id res chain seq x y z
N MET A 1 -9.38 -2.73 -24.79
CA MET A 1 -9.85 -3.22 -23.47
C MET A 1 -11.37 -3.16 -23.48
N PRO A 2 -12.07 -4.29 -23.33
CA PRO A 2 -13.52 -4.30 -23.19
C PRO A 2 -13.94 -3.63 -21.87
N TRP A 3 -15.14 -3.06 -21.87
CA TRP A 3 -15.79 -2.44 -20.72
C TRP A 3 -17.16 -3.06 -20.55
N THR A 4 -17.59 -3.26 -19.31
CA THR A 4 -19.00 -3.60 -19.04
C THR A 4 -19.90 -2.42 -19.33
N GLU A 5 -21.18 -2.68 -19.64
CA GLU A 5 -22.16 -1.63 -19.93
C GLU A 5 -22.35 -0.68 -18.74
N GLU A 6 -22.47 -1.26 -17.54
CA GLU A 6 -22.57 -0.50 -16.29
C GLU A 6 -21.38 0.44 -16.08
N ALA A 7 -20.15 -0.02 -16.36
CA ALA A 7 -18.95 0.79 -16.22
C ALA A 7 -18.94 1.96 -17.22
N ARG A 8 -19.39 1.75 -18.46
CA ARG A 8 -19.51 2.82 -19.46
C ARG A 8 -20.51 3.88 -19.03
N GLN A 9 -21.71 3.46 -18.61
CA GLN A 9 -22.76 4.37 -18.17
C GLN A 9 -22.31 5.24 -16.99
N ARG A 10 -21.53 4.69 -16.06
CA ARG A 10 -20.95 5.46 -14.94
C ARG A 10 -19.99 6.55 -15.40
N VAL A 11 -19.20 6.31 -16.44
CA VAL A 11 -18.28 7.32 -17.01
C VAL A 11 -19.05 8.39 -17.78
N GLU A 12 -20.11 8.01 -18.48
CA GLU A 12 -20.99 8.96 -19.18
C GLU A 12 -21.71 9.91 -18.22
N ASN A 13 -22.13 9.40 -17.05
CA ASN A 13 -22.76 10.22 -16.02
C ASN A 13 -21.78 11.19 -15.31
N ALA A 14 -20.47 11.05 -15.53
CA ALA A 14 -19.48 11.94 -14.96
C ALA A 14 -19.41 13.28 -15.72
N PRO A 15 -18.96 14.39 -15.09
CA PRO A 15 -18.78 15.67 -15.78
C PRO A 15 -17.86 15.58 -17.01
N PRO A 16 -18.13 16.32 -18.11
CA PRO A 16 -17.38 16.20 -19.37
C PRO A 16 -15.86 16.32 -19.21
N PHE A 17 -15.39 17.26 -18.39
CA PHE A 17 -13.96 17.51 -18.17
C PHE A 17 -13.20 16.34 -17.49
N VAL A 18 -13.88 15.43 -16.78
CA VAL A 18 -13.22 14.25 -16.17
C VAL A 18 -13.23 13.01 -17.07
N ARG A 19 -14.19 12.88 -18.00
CA ARG A 19 -14.38 11.65 -18.79
C ARG A 19 -13.13 11.20 -19.55
N PRO A 20 -12.42 12.08 -20.30
CA PRO A 20 -11.21 11.67 -21.01
C PRO A 20 -10.11 11.18 -20.06
N GLY A 21 -10.00 11.81 -18.88
CA GLY A 21 -9.07 11.42 -17.82
C GLY A 21 -9.38 10.02 -17.28
N ILE A 22 -10.66 9.75 -16.99
CA ILE A 22 -11.12 8.44 -16.49
C ILE A 22 -10.83 7.36 -17.53
N LEU A 23 -11.24 7.54 -18.78
CA LEU A 23 -11.02 6.55 -19.85
C LEU A 23 -9.54 6.19 -20.02
N LYS A 24 -8.67 7.21 -20.05
CA LYS A 24 -7.21 7.02 -20.18
C LYS A 24 -6.63 6.32 -18.95
N LEU A 25 -7.04 6.73 -17.76
CA LEU A 25 -6.55 6.18 -16.50
C LEU A 25 -6.94 4.71 -16.35
N MET A 26 -8.21 4.36 -16.60
CA MET A 26 -8.70 2.98 -16.45
C MET A 26 -8.00 2.04 -17.40
N GLN A 27 -7.83 2.42 -18.67
CA GLN A 27 -7.09 1.58 -19.63
C GLN A 27 -5.63 1.39 -19.23
N LYS A 28 -4.98 2.43 -18.71
CA LYS A 28 -3.60 2.35 -18.22
C LYS A 28 -3.51 1.38 -17.03
N ARG A 29 -4.33 1.59 -16.00
CA ARG A 29 -4.32 0.77 -14.77
C ARG A 29 -4.73 -0.67 -15.03
N ALA A 30 -5.71 -0.91 -15.90
CA ALA A 30 -6.11 -2.26 -16.27
C ALA A 30 -4.98 -3.03 -16.96
N ARG A 31 -4.18 -2.37 -17.83
CA ARG A 31 -2.98 -3.01 -18.42
C ARG A 31 -1.91 -3.30 -17.37
N GLU A 32 -1.66 -2.37 -16.45
CA GLU A 32 -0.69 -2.54 -15.36
C GLU A 32 -1.06 -3.72 -14.44
N ARG A 33 -2.36 -3.92 -14.19
CA ARG A 33 -2.88 -5.00 -13.33
C ARG A 33 -3.29 -6.27 -14.08
N GLY A 34 -3.00 -6.37 -15.37
CA GLY A 34 -3.36 -7.54 -16.18
C GLY A 34 -4.88 -7.82 -16.27
N ARG A 35 -5.73 -6.81 -16.03
CA ARG A 35 -7.19 -6.95 -16.13
C ARG A 35 -7.59 -7.08 -17.60
N SER A 36 -8.43 -8.07 -17.91
CA SER A 36 -8.96 -8.31 -19.25
C SER A 36 -10.19 -7.47 -19.57
N ILE A 37 -10.94 -7.04 -18.55
CA ILE A 37 -12.17 -6.24 -18.66
C ILE A 37 -12.17 -5.11 -17.62
N ILE A 38 -12.77 -3.97 -17.98
CA ILE A 38 -13.02 -2.86 -17.06
C ILE A 38 -14.48 -2.91 -16.63
N ASP A 39 -14.70 -3.20 -15.34
CA ASP A 39 -16.02 -3.28 -14.71
C ASP A 39 -16.26 -2.14 -13.70
N SER A 40 -17.44 -2.18 -13.06
CA SER A 40 -17.91 -1.19 -12.09
C SER A 40 -17.11 -1.21 -10.77
N GLU A 41 -16.60 -2.38 -10.39
CA GLU A 41 -15.77 -2.58 -9.21
C GLU A 41 -14.39 -1.96 -9.41
N PHE A 42 -13.76 -2.22 -10.55
CA PHE A 42 -12.47 -1.66 -10.92
C PHE A 42 -12.50 -0.13 -11.01
N LEU A 43 -13.60 0.46 -11.52
CA LEU A 43 -13.82 1.91 -11.47
C LEU A 43 -13.80 2.44 -10.04
N THR A 44 -14.39 1.69 -9.11
CA THR A 44 -14.49 2.07 -7.70
C THR A 44 -13.14 2.00 -7.01
N GLU A 45 -12.38 0.94 -7.26
CA GLU A 45 -11.00 0.72 -6.78
C GLU A 45 -10.07 1.88 -7.20
N ILE A 46 -9.98 2.14 -8.51
CA ILE A 46 -9.11 3.21 -9.03
C ILE A 46 -9.59 4.60 -8.63
N ARG A 47 -10.90 4.81 -8.47
CA ARG A 47 -11.44 6.05 -7.91
C ARG A 47 -10.94 6.25 -6.49
N ASN A 48 -11.06 5.25 -5.62
CA ASN A 48 -10.65 5.35 -4.21
C ASN A 48 -9.15 5.68 -4.09
N GLU A 49 -8.29 5.03 -4.89
CA GLU A 49 -6.87 5.38 -4.97
C GLU A 49 -6.64 6.82 -5.43
N SER A 50 -7.39 7.27 -6.43
CA SER A 50 -7.31 8.64 -6.93
C SER A 50 -7.74 9.64 -5.85
N MET A 51 -8.76 9.31 -5.06
CA MET A 51 -9.22 10.15 -3.95
C MET A 51 -8.16 10.31 -2.87
N LEU A 52 -7.46 9.24 -2.49
CA LEU A 52 -6.35 9.30 -1.53
C LEU A 52 -5.21 10.21 -2.03
N ARG A 53 -4.92 10.18 -3.34
CA ARG A 53 -3.93 11.08 -3.94
C ARG A 53 -4.38 12.54 -3.91
N VAL A 54 -5.65 12.79 -4.21
CA VAL A 54 -6.23 14.14 -4.17
C VAL A 54 -6.20 14.67 -2.75
N ALA A 55 -6.68 13.90 -1.77
CA ALA A 55 -6.70 14.30 -0.38
C ALA A 55 -5.27 14.57 0.16
N LYS A 56 -4.27 13.78 -0.25
CA LYS A 56 -2.85 14.06 0.10
C LYS A 56 -2.35 15.35 -0.54
N CYS A 57 -2.78 15.63 -1.77
CA CYS A 57 -2.47 16.87 -2.46
C CYS A 57 -3.06 18.08 -1.72
N ILE A 58 -4.31 17.99 -1.27
CA ILE A 58 -5.02 19.03 -0.51
C ILE A 58 -4.27 19.35 0.79
N ARG A 59 -3.91 18.34 1.59
CA ARG A 59 -3.06 18.55 2.78
C ARG A 59 -1.72 19.19 2.43
N GLY A 60 -1.12 18.80 1.30
CA GLY A 60 0.12 19.40 0.78
C GLY A 60 -0.02 20.86 0.31
N PHE A 61 -1.24 21.32 0.02
CA PHE A 61 -1.54 22.73 -0.23
C PHE A 61 -1.85 23.52 1.06
N GLY A 62 -1.89 22.86 2.22
CA GLY A 62 -2.18 23.49 3.52
C GLY A 62 -3.66 23.51 3.89
N PHE A 63 -4.49 22.67 3.26
CA PHE A 63 -5.92 22.59 3.53
C PHE A 63 -6.25 21.31 4.30
N GLU A 64 -7.06 21.44 5.34
CA GLU A 64 -7.57 20.32 6.14
C GLU A 64 -8.98 19.89 5.72
N GLU A 65 -9.63 20.68 4.87
CA GLU A 65 -10.97 20.45 4.34
C GLU A 65 -11.08 20.89 2.87
N LEU A 66 -12.20 20.54 2.23
CA LEU A 66 -12.52 20.99 0.88
C LEU A 66 -13.01 22.44 0.91
N SER A 67 -12.17 23.37 0.44
CA SER A 67 -12.52 24.78 0.28
C SER A 67 -12.42 25.24 -1.18
N MET A 68 -13.28 26.20 -1.57
CA MET A 68 -13.19 26.86 -2.86
C MET A 68 -11.90 27.69 -3.00
N ASP A 69 -11.30 28.14 -1.90
CA ASP A 69 -10.04 28.89 -1.91
C ASP A 69 -8.86 28.05 -2.39
N ALA A 70 -8.97 26.72 -2.27
CA ALA A 70 -7.96 25.80 -2.78
C ALA A 70 -7.78 25.93 -4.30
N PHE A 71 -8.82 26.34 -5.05
CA PHE A 71 -8.73 26.57 -6.48
C PHE A 71 -7.84 27.77 -6.83
N GLU A 72 -7.85 28.84 -6.02
CA GLU A 72 -6.98 30.00 -6.23
C GLU A 72 -5.50 29.64 -5.97
N VAL A 73 -5.24 28.89 -4.89
CA VAL A 73 -3.89 28.39 -4.59
C VAL A 73 -3.40 27.45 -5.71
N ALA A 74 -4.26 26.56 -6.20
CA ALA A 74 -3.94 25.66 -7.30
C ALA A 74 -3.66 26.44 -8.59
N LYS A 75 -4.48 27.44 -8.92
CA LYS A 75 -4.31 28.31 -10.09
C LYS A 75 -2.98 29.06 -10.04
N ALA A 76 -2.65 29.67 -8.90
CA ALA A 76 -1.39 30.39 -8.71
C ALA A 76 -0.16 29.48 -8.93
N LYS A 77 -0.21 28.24 -8.41
CA LYS A 77 0.87 27.25 -8.60
C LYS A 77 0.94 26.69 -10.02
N MET A 78 -0.19 26.63 -10.73
CA MET A 78 -0.28 26.11 -12.12
C MET A 78 -0.18 27.19 -13.20
N ARG A 79 0.16 28.44 -12.85
CA ARG A 79 0.20 29.60 -13.77
C ARG A 79 0.98 29.40 -15.07
N ARG A 80 1.97 28.49 -15.09
CA ARG A 80 2.79 28.17 -16.27
C ARG A 80 2.11 27.19 -17.25
N LEU A 81 0.93 26.66 -16.91
CA LEU A 81 0.24 25.61 -17.66
C LEU A 81 -1.18 26.09 -18.05
N PRO A 82 -1.33 26.81 -19.18
CA PRO A 82 -2.58 27.50 -19.52
C PRO A 82 -3.79 26.55 -19.63
N ARG A 83 -3.59 25.35 -20.19
CA ARG A 83 -4.65 24.32 -20.25
C ARG A 83 -5.15 23.90 -18.87
N LYS A 84 -4.27 23.79 -17.87
CA LYS A 84 -4.69 23.41 -16.51
C LYS A 84 -5.41 24.53 -15.79
N VAL A 85 -4.99 25.77 -16.01
CA VAL A 85 -5.67 26.95 -15.47
C VAL A 85 -7.09 27.05 -16.04
N ALA A 86 -7.27 26.87 -17.34
CA ALA A 86 -8.61 26.85 -17.95
C ALA A 86 -9.51 25.76 -17.34
N VAL A 87 -8.99 24.55 -17.14
CA VAL A 87 -9.74 23.46 -16.48
C VAL A 87 -10.10 23.80 -15.04
N ILE A 88 -9.22 24.47 -14.29
CA ILE A 88 -9.51 24.93 -12.92
C ILE A 88 -10.70 25.91 -12.91
N GLU A 89 -10.72 26.87 -13.85
CA GLU A 89 -11.84 27.82 -13.99
C GLU A 89 -13.13 27.13 -14.39
N GLU A 90 -13.07 26.18 -15.34
CA GLU A 90 -14.23 25.39 -15.77
C GLU A 90 -14.83 24.61 -14.58
N ILE A 91 -13.98 23.97 -13.77
CA ILE A 91 -14.42 23.26 -12.56
C ILE A 91 -15.05 24.24 -11.56
N LYS A 92 -14.42 25.40 -11.34
CA LYS A 92 -14.92 26.41 -10.41
C LYS A 92 -16.30 26.93 -10.82
N ALA A 93 -16.49 27.22 -12.12
CA ALA A 93 -17.79 27.62 -12.68
C ALA A 93 -18.83 26.51 -12.52
N PHE A 94 -18.49 25.28 -12.91
CA PHE A 94 -19.37 24.12 -12.79
C PHE A 94 -19.81 23.84 -11.35
N LEU A 95 -18.91 24.02 -10.37
CA LEU A 95 -19.27 23.89 -8.96
C LEU A 95 -20.08 25.08 -8.44
N GLY A 96 -19.88 26.28 -8.98
CA GLY A 96 -20.66 27.47 -8.62
C GLY A 96 -22.12 27.41 -9.07
N GLU A 97 -22.41 26.70 -10.17
CA GLU A 97 -23.78 26.47 -10.65
C GLU A 97 -24.57 25.46 -9.79
N ARG A 98 -23.89 24.71 -8.92
CA ARG A 98 -24.54 23.71 -8.08
C ARG A 98 -25.28 24.37 -6.93
N THR A 99 -26.59 24.20 -6.91
CA THR A 99 -27.48 24.71 -5.86
C THR A 99 -27.52 23.81 -4.63
N GLN A 100 -27.16 22.53 -4.75
CA GLN A 100 -27.19 21.56 -3.66
C GLN A 100 -25.79 20.99 -3.35
N LYS A 101 -25.43 21.04 -2.07
CA LYS A 101 -24.25 20.36 -1.55
C LYS A 101 -24.52 18.87 -1.47
N ASN A 102 -23.68 18.06 -2.10
CA ASN A 102 -23.74 16.61 -1.95
C ASN A 102 -23.00 16.20 -0.67
N GLU A 103 -23.71 16.21 0.46
CA GLU A 103 -23.16 15.90 1.79
C GLU A 103 -22.50 14.52 1.84
N MET A 104 -23.08 13.52 1.18
CA MET A 104 -22.50 12.18 1.12
C MET A 104 -21.12 12.18 0.46
N VAL A 105 -20.94 12.94 -0.63
CA VAL A 105 -19.64 13.05 -1.30
C VAL A 105 -18.63 13.79 -0.41
N LEU A 106 -19.05 14.84 0.28
CA LEU A 106 -18.19 15.57 1.21
C LEU A 106 -17.77 14.70 2.40
N ALA A 107 -18.70 13.95 3.01
CA ALA A 107 -18.41 13.03 4.10
C ALA A 107 -17.45 11.91 3.66
N LYS A 108 -17.67 11.32 2.47
CA LYS A 108 -16.73 10.35 1.89
C LYS A 108 -15.35 10.96 1.67
N PHE A 109 -15.29 12.21 1.20
CA PHE A 109 -14.02 12.90 1.01
C PHE A 109 -13.30 13.16 2.33
N GLN A 110 -14.04 13.58 3.35
CA GLN A 110 -13.51 13.83 4.69
C GLN A 110 -12.85 12.58 5.27
N ARG A 111 -13.48 11.40 5.11
CA ARG A 111 -12.87 10.13 5.49
C ARG A 111 -11.50 9.91 4.82
N TYR A 112 -11.33 10.26 3.55
CA TYR A 112 -10.01 10.16 2.90
C TYR A 112 -8.98 11.13 3.47
N LEU A 113 -9.38 12.34 3.88
CA LEU A 113 -8.48 13.31 4.53
C LEU A 113 -7.98 12.81 5.88
N GLU A 114 -8.88 12.20 6.67
CA GLU A 114 -8.58 11.59 7.97
C GLU A 114 -7.65 10.38 7.85
N MET A 115 -7.85 9.56 6.81
CA MET A 115 -7.01 8.40 6.54
C MET A 115 -5.58 8.72 6.10
N ILE A 116 -5.29 9.97 5.71
CA ILE A 116 -3.95 10.32 5.23
C ILE A 116 -3.00 10.51 6.41
N PRO A 117 -1.90 9.75 6.45
CA PRO A 117 -0.90 9.94 7.48
C PRO A 117 -0.20 11.29 7.28
N GLY A 118 0.11 11.98 8.38
CA GLY A 118 0.83 13.27 8.34
C GLY A 118 2.22 13.17 7.68
N ARG A 119 2.83 11.99 7.70
CA ARG A 119 4.08 11.67 7.00
C ARG A 119 3.94 10.31 6.31
N GLY A 120 4.48 10.19 5.09
CA GLY A 120 4.52 8.93 4.35
C GLY A 120 3.59 8.89 3.14
N LEU A 121 3.36 7.69 2.61
CA LEU A 121 2.39 7.47 1.53
C LEU A 121 0.99 7.19 2.12
N PRO A 122 -0.10 7.58 1.43
CA PRO A 122 -1.43 7.16 1.82
C PRO A 122 -1.60 5.67 1.51
N TRP A 123 -2.35 4.97 2.36
CA TRP A 123 -2.63 3.54 2.21
C TRP A 123 -4.13 3.35 1.93
N THR A 124 -4.47 2.37 1.09
CA THR A 124 -5.87 1.95 0.98
C THR A 124 -6.28 1.14 2.22
N GLU A 125 -7.59 1.03 2.48
CA GLU A 125 -8.10 0.27 3.62
C GLU A 125 -7.70 -1.20 3.52
N GLU A 126 -7.75 -1.75 2.30
CA GLU A 126 -7.39 -3.13 2.00
C GLU A 126 -5.89 -3.39 2.25
N ALA A 127 -5.03 -2.44 1.89
CA ALA A 127 -3.59 -2.52 2.16
C ALA A 127 -3.27 -2.47 3.66
N LEU A 128 -4.00 -1.65 4.43
CA LEU A 128 -3.89 -1.60 5.89
C LEU A 128 -4.34 -2.91 6.53
N ALA A 129 -5.48 -3.46 6.10
CA ALA A 129 -5.98 -4.74 6.58
C ALA A 129 -4.97 -5.88 6.31
N GLN A 130 -4.28 -5.85 5.16
CA GLN A 130 -3.23 -6.82 4.86
C GLN A 130 -2.01 -6.66 5.77
N LEU A 131 -1.63 -5.42 6.12
CA LEU A 131 -0.57 -5.15 7.08
C LEU A 131 -0.94 -5.61 8.50
N GLU A 132 -2.21 -5.49 8.90
CA GLU A 132 -2.69 -5.90 10.22
C GLU A 132 -2.62 -7.42 10.45
N ARG A 133 -2.68 -8.22 9.38
CA ARG A 133 -2.43 -9.67 9.44
C ARG A 133 -1.02 -10.02 9.89
N ALA A 134 -0.05 -9.13 9.68
CA ALA A 134 1.32 -9.35 10.14
C ALA A 134 1.42 -9.19 11.67
N PRO A 135 2.30 -9.96 12.35
CA PRO A 135 2.54 -9.81 13.77
C PRO A 135 2.92 -8.38 14.18
N ALA A 136 2.42 -7.91 15.33
CA ALA A 136 2.56 -6.51 15.75
C ALA A 136 4.00 -5.98 15.73
N PHE A 137 4.98 -6.79 16.14
CA PHE A 137 6.39 -6.40 16.23
C PHE A 137 7.04 -6.11 14.86
N VAL A 138 6.55 -6.72 13.77
CA VAL A 138 7.04 -6.43 12.41
C VAL A 138 6.24 -5.35 11.69
N ARG A 139 5.07 -4.93 12.17
CA ARG A 139 4.17 -4.02 11.43
C ARG A 139 4.83 -2.69 11.09
N THR A 140 5.56 -2.09 12.02
CA THR A 140 6.26 -0.80 11.80
C THR A 140 7.30 -0.93 10.69
N LEU A 141 8.08 -2.00 10.71
CA LEU A 141 9.11 -2.25 9.71
C LEU A 141 8.52 -2.67 8.36
N ALA A 142 7.47 -3.49 8.36
CA ALA A 142 6.70 -3.87 7.19
C ALA A 142 6.14 -2.62 6.50
N ARG A 143 5.51 -1.71 7.24
CA ARG A 143 5.07 -0.42 6.73
C ARG A 143 6.20 0.37 6.07
N GLN A 144 7.36 0.49 6.72
CA GLN A 144 8.52 1.21 6.15
C GLN A 144 9.03 0.57 4.86
N THR A 145 9.13 -0.76 4.84
CA THR A 145 9.61 -1.54 3.68
C THR A 145 8.65 -1.42 2.51
N ILE A 146 7.35 -1.57 2.75
CA ILE A 146 6.30 -1.43 1.74
C ILE A 146 6.26 0.00 1.19
N GLU A 147 6.37 1.02 2.05
CA GLU A 147 6.42 2.40 1.59
C GLU A 147 7.70 2.71 0.79
N ALA A 148 8.84 2.14 1.17
CA ALA A 148 10.08 2.27 0.40
C ALA A 148 9.94 1.62 -0.98
N GLU A 149 9.32 0.44 -1.05
CA GLU A 149 9.06 -0.26 -2.31
C GLU A 149 8.09 0.51 -3.21
N ALA A 150 7.01 1.03 -2.62
CA ALA A 150 6.06 1.90 -3.31
C ALA A 150 6.77 3.12 -3.93
N ARG A 151 7.65 3.79 -3.16
CA ARG A 151 8.46 4.91 -3.66
C ARG A 151 9.40 4.48 -4.78
N ARG A 152 10.05 3.32 -4.65
CA ARG A 152 10.96 2.76 -5.66
C ARG A 152 10.25 2.51 -6.99
N ARG A 153 9.00 2.02 -6.94
CA ARG A 153 8.14 1.81 -8.13
C ARG A 153 7.47 3.08 -8.64
N GLY A 154 7.62 4.21 -7.94
CA GLY A 154 6.95 5.47 -8.28
C GLY A 154 5.45 5.48 -7.96
N GLU A 155 4.96 4.50 -7.19
CA GLU A 155 3.58 4.46 -6.73
C GLU A 155 3.34 5.49 -5.63
N LYS A 156 2.24 6.23 -5.77
CA LYS A 156 1.91 7.37 -4.89
C LYS A 156 0.92 7.00 -3.79
N VAL A 157 0.39 5.79 -3.82
CA VAL A 157 -0.55 5.19 -2.87
C VAL A 157 -0.08 3.76 -2.65
N VAL A 158 -0.14 3.29 -1.40
CA VAL A 158 0.10 1.88 -1.09
C VAL A 158 -1.21 1.12 -1.27
N THR A 159 -1.26 0.28 -2.29
CA THR A 159 -2.39 -0.61 -2.62
C THR A 159 -2.06 -2.05 -2.21
N PRO A 160 -3.04 -2.98 -2.17
CA PRO A 160 -2.79 -4.38 -1.83
C PRO A 160 -1.73 -5.05 -2.70
N GLU A 161 -1.68 -4.71 -3.99
CA GLU A 161 -0.67 -5.25 -4.91
C GLU A 161 0.73 -4.77 -4.52
N VAL A 162 0.87 -3.51 -4.09
CA VAL A 162 2.15 -2.97 -3.60
C VAL A 162 2.58 -3.69 -2.32
N VAL A 163 1.63 -3.98 -1.43
CA VAL A 163 1.89 -4.80 -0.24
C VAL A 163 2.36 -6.18 -0.67
N GLU A 164 1.58 -6.93 -1.45
CA GLU A 164 1.91 -8.28 -1.92
C GLU A 164 3.28 -8.37 -2.62
N HIS A 165 3.56 -7.41 -3.50
CA HIS A 165 4.85 -7.32 -4.18
C HIS A 165 6.01 -7.05 -3.21
N ALA A 166 5.80 -6.25 -2.16
CA ALA A 166 6.79 -6.01 -1.12
C ALA A 166 6.92 -7.20 -0.15
N LEU A 167 5.84 -7.95 0.09
CA LEU A 167 5.84 -9.21 0.84
C LEU A 167 6.45 -10.37 0.07
N GLY A 168 6.74 -10.21 -1.23
CA GLY A 168 7.39 -11.25 -2.04
C GLY A 168 6.46 -12.38 -2.48
N GLY A 169 5.16 -12.11 -2.69
CA GLY A 169 4.23 -13.05 -3.32
C GLY A 169 4.12 -14.40 -2.59
N VAL A 170 3.78 -14.37 -1.30
CA VAL A 170 3.38 -15.59 -0.58
C VAL A 170 1.89 -15.83 -0.89
N PRO A 171 1.51 -16.85 -1.70
CA PRO A 171 0.11 -17.19 -1.87
C PRO A 171 -0.50 -17.61 -0.53
N PRO A 172 -1.82 -17.42 -0.31
CA PRO A 172 -2.48 -18.00 0.85
C PRO A 172 -2.31 -19.53 0.76
N HIS A 173 -1.82 -20.16 1.83
CA HIS A 173 -1.64 -21.62 1.93
C HIS A 173 -2.83 -22.41 1.34
N PRO A 174 -2.55 -23.58 0.74
CA PRO A 174 -2.93 -24.78 1.47
C PRO A 174 -1.88 -25.91 1.46
N THR A 175 -1.85 -26.61 2.60
CA THR A 175 -1.35 -27.98 2.85
C THR A 175 0.11 -28.32 2.58
N LEU A 176 0.91 -28.26 3.65
CA LEU A 176 2.06 -29.15 3.83
C LEU A 176 1.52 -30.54 4.18
N SER A 177 1.69 -31.52 3.29
CA SER A 177 1.72 -32.93 3.69
C SER A 177 3.13 -33.24 4.22
N PRO A 178 3.27 -33.94 5.35
CA PRO A 178 4.57 -34.38 5.85
C PRO A 178 4.93 -35.70 5.17
N THR A 179 5.91 -35.69 4.28
CA THR A 179 6.60 -36.93 3.89
C THR A 179 8.09 -36.68 3.92
N GLY A 180 8.73 -37.40 4.84
CA GLY A 180 10.13 -37.28 5.18
C GLY A 180 11.08 -37.61 4.03
N GLY A 181 12.31 -37.16 4.24
CA GLY A 181 13.49 -37.52 3.49
C GLY A 181 14.68 -37.10 4.33
N GLU A 182 15.19 -38.05 5.11
CA GLU A 182 16.56 -38.01 5.62
C GLU A 182 17.49 -37.91 4.42
N ASP A 183 18.47 -37.00 4.46
CA ASP A 183 19.78 -37.34 3.90
C ASP A 183 20.91 -36.63 4.64
N LYS A 184 21.91 -37.44 4.99
CA LYS A 184 23.18 -37.04 5.60
C LYS A 184 24.08 -36.49 4.51
N GLY A 185 24.76 -35.37 4.80
CA GLY A 185 25.90 -34.91 4.03
C GLY A 185 26.85 -34.12 4.92
N GLU A 186 27.89 -34.77 5.42
CA GLU A 186 29.05 -34.16 6.07
C GLU A 186 29.83 -33.27 5.08
N GLY A 187 30.31 -32.12 5.55
CA GLY A 187 31.19 -31.24 4.78
C GLY A 187 31.70 -30.03 5.56
N ALA A 188 32.84 -30.23 6.25
CA ALA A 188 33.92 -29.27 6.56
C ALA A 188 33.65 -27.89 7.22
N ALA A 189 34.12 -27.81 8.47
CA ALA A 189 34.63 -26.68 9.24
C ALA A 189 34.59 -25.25 8.63
N ALA A 190 33.79 -24.39 9.26
CA ALA A 190 34.16 -23.01 9.55
C ALA A 190 33.80 -22.76 11.02
N GLU A 191 34.77 -22.33 11.83
CA GLU A 191 34.56 -21.87 13.20
C GLU A 191 33.67 -20.63 13.19
N GLY A 192 32.38 -20.86 13.41
CA GLY A 192 31.40 -19.84 13.76
C GLY A 192 30.34 -20.58 14.56
N LEU A 193 30.05 -20.13 15.78
CA LEU A 193 28.99 -20.70 16.62
C LEU A 193 27.70 -20.78 15.81
N THR A 194 27.35 -21.98 15.35
CA THR A 194 26.08 -22.27 14.68
C THR A 194 25.00 -22.15 15.74
N ILE A 195 24.33 -21.00 15.78
CA ILE A 195 23.21 -20.78 16.69
C ILE A 195 22.08 -21.72 16.25
N LEU A 196 21.69 -22.64 17.12
CA LEU A 196 20.62 -23.59 16.87
C LEU A 196 19.28 -22.93 17.17
N TRP A 197 18.28 -23.15 16.33
CA TRP A 197 16.95 -22.60 16.53
C TRP A 197 16.00 -23.70 17.00
N SER A 198 15.19 -23.38 18.01
CA SER A 198 14.07 -24.24 18.38
C SER A 198 13.03 -24.28 17.26
N ALA A 199 12.31 -25.40 17.13
CA ALA A 199 11.23 -25.54 16.13
C ALA A 199 10.17 -24.42 16.25
N ALA A 200 9.87 -23.98 17.47
CA ALA A 200 8.93 -22.88 17.72
C ALA A 200 9.45 -21.53 17.22
N ALA A 201 10.74 -21.22 17.43
CA ALA A 201 11.37 -19.98 16.98
C ALA A 201 11.52 -19.95 15.45
N GLU A 202 11.90 -21.07 14.84
CA GLU A 202 11.93 -21.20 13.37
C GLU A 202 10.55 -21.00 12.76
N GLU A 203 9.50 -21.59 13.34
CA GLU A 203 8.14 -21.46 12.83
C GLU A 203 7.70 -19.98 12.82
N ARG A 204 8.01 -19.22 13.88
CA ARG A 204 7.73 -17.78 13.93
C ARG A 204 8.50 -17.00 12.88
N LEU A 205 9.74 -17.37 12.60
CA LEU A 205 10.55 -16.75 11.55
C LEU A 205 9.98 -17.06 10.16
N ARG A 206 9.51 -18.30 9.93
CA ARG A 206 8.86 -18.72 8.67
C ARG A 206 7.56 -17.97 8.41
N HIS A 207 6.80 -17.68 9.47
CA HIS A 207 5.56 -16.91 9.40
C HIS A 207 5.75 -15.44 9.01
N ILE A 208 6.98 -14.91 9.00
CA ILE A 208 7.26 -13.56 8.50
C ILE A 208 7.22 -13.60 6.97
N PRO A 209 6.23 -12.95 6.32
CA PRO A 209 6.05 -13.09 4.88
C PRO A 209 7.14 -12.38 4.09
N ILE A 210 7.65 -11.25 4.59
CA ILE A 210 8.62 -10.40 3.88
C ILE A 210 10.02 -10.99 4.01
N PRO A 211 10.67 -11.48 2.94
CA PRO A 211 12.00 -12.08 3.03
C PRO A 211 13.08 -11.14 3.58
N ALA A 212 12.98 -9.84 3.25
CA ALA A 212 13.88 -8.83 3.79
C ALA A 212 13.74 -8.66 5.31
N ILE A 213 12.50 -8.69 5.83
CA ILE A 213 12.25 -8.61 7.27
C ILE A 213 12.63 -9.91 7.95
N ARG A 214 12.33 -11.05 7.34
CA ARG A 214 12.73 -12.36 7.84
C ARG A 214 14.24 -12.45 8.01
N ARG A 215 15.01 -12.00 7.01
CA ARG A 215 16.46 -11.91 7.10
C ARG A 215 16.91 -10.96 8.22
N MET A 216 16.33 -9.77 8.29
CA MET A 216 16.70 -8.79 9.31
C MET A 216 16.36 -9.28 10.74
N VAL A 217 15.23 -9.96 10.93
CA VAL A 217 14.85 -10.57 12.21
C VAL A 217 15.80 -11.70 12.56
N LEU A 218 16.16 -12.55 11.60
CA LEU A 218 17.18 -13.58 11.79
C LEU A 218 18.51 -12.94 12.23
N GLU A 219 19.01 -11.94 11.49
CA GLU A 219 20.26 -11.23 11.83
C GLU A 219 20.21 -10.60 13.22
N ARG A 220 19.08 -10.00 13.60
CA ARG A 220 18.91 -9.35 14.91
C ARG A 220 18.84 -10.35 16.05
N VAL A 221 18.09 -11.43 15.88
CA VAL A 221 17.96 -12.49 16.89
C VAL A 221 19.28 -13.24 17.05
N GLU A 222 19.99 -13.53 15.95
CA GLU A 222 21.32 -14.11 16.03
C GLU A 222 22.34 -13.15 16.68
N ALA A 223 22.27 -11.85 16.38
CA ALA A 223 23.13 -10.87 17.04
C ALA A 223 22.87 -10.83 18.55
N HIS A 224 21.60 -10.82 18.97
CA HIS A 224 21.23 -10.88 20.38
C HIS A 224 21.68 -12.18 21.06
N ALA A 225 21.52 -13.33 20.38
CA ALA A 225 21.99 -14.61 20.88
C ALA A 225 23.51 -14.65 21.04
N ARG A 226 24.27 -14.09 20.09
CA ARG A 226 25.74 -13.94 20.21
C ARG A 226 26.13 -13.04 21.37
N GLU A 227 25.44 -11.91 21.56
CA GLU A 227 25.68 -10.98 22.68
C GLU A 227 25.42 -11.64 24.05
N GLN A 228 24.38 -12.47 24.14
CA GLN A 228 24.02 -13.20 25.36
C GLN A 228 24.80 -14.53 25.53
N GLY A 229 25.65 -14.89 24.56
CA GLY A 229 26.37 -16.17 24.55
C GLY A 229 25.47 -17.40 24.41
N LEU A 230 24.25 -17.22 23.88
CA LEU A 230 23.29 -18.29 23.66
C LEU A 230 23.66 -19.10 22.42
N THR A 231 23.74 -20.43 22.58
CA THR A 231 23.93 -21.38 21.48
C THR A 231 22.61 -21.88 20.91
N VAL A 232 21.49 -21.66 21.61
CA VAL A 232 20.14 -22.04 21.20
C VAL A 232 19.20 -20.84 21.34
N VAL A 233 18.45 -20.55 20.28
CA VAL A 233 17.36 -19.57 20.27
C VAL A 233 16.04 -20.32 20.48
N ASP A 234 15.52 -20.25 21.70
CA ASP A 234 14.16 -20.65 22.03
C ASP A 234 13.17 -19.50 21.75
N LEU A 235 11.88 -19.75 22.02
CA LEU A 235 10.83 -18.74 21.78
C LEU A 235 11.02 -17.50 22.66
N ASP A 236 11.52 -17.67 23.89
CA ASP A 236 11.74 -16.58 24.83
C ASP A 236 12.92 -15.71 24.37
N ALA A 237 14.05 -16.31 24.01
CA ALA A 237 15.21 -15.59 23.45
C ALA A 237 14.85 -14.87 22.14
N TYR A 238 13.98 -15.47 21.32
CA TYR A 238 13.44 -14.84 20.11
C TYR A 238 12.59 -13.61 20.43
N GLU A 239 11.71 -13.68 21.44
CA GLU A 239 10.86 -12.55 21.85
C GLU A 239 11.66 -11.43 22.53
N VAL A 240 12.60 -11.79 23.40
CA VAL A 240 13.51 -10.84 24.09
C VAL A 240 14.39 -10.09 23.09
N ALA A 241 14.93 -10.78 22.08
CA ALA A 241 15.71 -10.14 21.01
C ALA A 241 14.92 -9.09 20.19
N LEU A 242 13.59 -9.23 20.17
CA LEU A 242 12.65 -8.33 19.50
C LEU A 242 12.08 -7.26 20.44
N GLY A 243 12.50 -7.24 21.70
CA GLY A 243 12.10 -6.25 22.70
C GLY A 243 10.73 -6.51 23.30
N LYS A 244 10.33 -7.77 23.44
CA LYS A 244 9.15 -8.20 24.18
C LYS A 244 9.50 -8.88 25.49
#